data_AF-A0A1F2XDW3-F1
#
_entry.id   AF-A0A1F2XDW3-F1
#
_cell.length_a   1.000
_cell.length_b   1.000
_cell.length_c   1.000
_cell.angle_alpha   90.00
_cell.angle_beta   90.00
_cell.angle_gamma   90.00
#
_symmetry.space_group_name_H-M   'P 1'
#
loop_
_entity.id
_entity.type
_entity.pdbx_description
1 polymer ?
#
loop_
_entity_poly.entity_id
_entity_poly.type
_entity_poly.pdbx_seq_one_letter_code
_entity_poly.pdbx_strand_id
1 'polypeptide(L)'
;MPIDRDVIDAVLDMDEHDLRRLVILARARLEARGVTFDAPSPQVALRQQWVRCGKPNCGRCPHGPYWYAYWREDGRRRSRYVGKLEDELVNPVPQLAETAPEGGRGGNP
;
A
#
# COMPACT_ATOMS: atom_id res chain seq x y z
N MET A 1 -13.14 4.11 14.76
CA MET A 1 -11.75 4.44 15.13
C MET A 1 -10.86 4.22 13.92
N PRO A 2 -9.81 5.03 13.71
CA PRO A 2 -8.75 4.66 12.76
C PRO A 2 -8.10 3.33 13.19
N ILE A 3 -7.49 2.61 12.25
CA ILE A 3 -6.65 1.45 12.58
C ILE A 3 -5.44 1.99 13.34
N ASP A 4 -5.06 1.30 14.42
CA ASP A 4 -3.89 1.66 15.22
C ASP A 4 -2.60 1.52 14.38
N ARG A 5 -1.59 2.36 14.66
CA ARG A 5 -0.30 2.29 13.98
C ARG A 5 0.36 0.94 14.20
N ASP A 6 0.31 0.40 15.41
CA ASP A 6 0.97 -0.87 15.73
C ASP A 6 0.36 -2.03 14.93
N VAL A 7 -0.95 -1.96 14.63
CA VAL A 7 -1.62 -2.94 13.77
C VAL A 7 -1.18 -2.79 12.32
N ILE A 8 -0.96 -1.56 11.85
CA ILE A 8 -0.47 -1.32 10.49
C ILE A 8 0.94 -1.88 10.34
N ASP A 9 1.82 -1.56 11.27
CA ASP A 9 3.22 -2.01 11.26
C ASP A 9 3.27 -3.55 11.31
N ALA A 10 2.46 -4.18 12.19
CA ALA A 10 2.36 -5.64 12.22
C ALA A 10 1.87 -6.25 10.89
N VAL A 11 0.95 -5.61 10.16
CA VAL A 11 0.49 -6.11 8.85
C VAL A 11 1.56 -5.98 7.78
N LEU A 12 2.42 -4.97 7.85
CA LEU A 12 3.53 -4.80 6.92
C LEU A 12 4.62 -5.86 7.11
N ASP A 13 4.80 -6.32 8.35
CA ASP A 13 5.77 -7.36 8.69
C ASP A 13 5.24 -8.80 8.47
N MET A 14 3.96 -8.98 8.15
CA MET A 14 3.36 -10.30 7.91
C MET A 14 3.87 -10.93 6.60
N ASP A 15 4.14 -12.23 6.66
CA ASP A 15 4.44 -13.01 5.47
C ASP A 15 3.18 -13.30 4.63
N GLU A 16 3.37 -13.91 3.45
CA GLU A 16 2.27 -14.23 2.54
C GLU A 16 1.20 -15.14 3.16
N HIS A 17 1.59 -16.08 4.03
CA HIS A 17 0.66 -17.00 4.68
C HIS A 17 -0.22 -16.25 5.69
N ASP A 18 0.38 -15.42 6.53
CA ASP A 18 -0.31 -14.64 7.54
C ASP A 18 -1.19 -13.56 6.91
N LEU A 19 -0.73 -12.93 5.82
CA LEU A 19 -1.53 -12.00 5.02
C LEU A 19 -2.78 -12.69 4.44
N ARG A 20 -2.65 -13.90 3.89
CA ARG A 20 -3.82 -14.67 3.41
C ARG A 20 -4.79 -14.97 4.55
N ARG A 21 -4.29 -15.40 5.71
CA ARG A 21 -5.11 -15.68 6.88
C ARG A 21 -5.84 -14.42 7.37
N LEU A 22 -5.16 -13.27 7.39
CA LEU A 22 -5.75 -11.98 7.72
C LEU A 22 -6.87 -11.60 6.75
N VAL A 23 -6.65 -11.74 5.44
CA VAL A 23 -7.68 -11.46 4.41
C VAL A 23 -8.92 -12.33 4.62
N ILE A 24 -8.74 -13.64 4.87
CA ILE A 24 -9.85 -14.56 5.14
C ILE A 24 -10.63 -14.09 6.38
N LEU A 25 -9.94 -13.78 7.47
CA LEU A 25 -10.57 -13.32 8.71
C LEU A 25 -11.32 -11.99 8.52
N ALA A 26 -10.68 -11.01 7.87
CA ALA A 26 -11.26 -9.70 7.61
C ALA A 26 -12.52 -9.81 6.72
N ARG A 27 -12.46 -10.64 5.68
CA ARG A 27 -13.60 -10.89 4.79
C ARG A 27 -14.76 -11.54 5.52
N ALA A 28 -14.52 -12.61 6.27
CA ALA A 28 -15.55 -13.28 7.08
C ALA A 28 -16.20 -12.31 8.09
N ARG A 29 -15.40 -11.42 8.70
CA ARG A 29 -15.91 -10.42 9.64
C ARG A 29 -16.81 -9.37 8.97
N LEU A 30 -16.48 -8.97 7.75
CA LEU A 30 -17.26 -8.01 6.95
C LEU A 30 -18.58 -8.64 6.47
N GLU A 31 -18.55 -9.89 6.00
CA GLU A 31 -19.75 -10.64 5.62
C GLU A 31 -20.70 -10.83 6.82
N ALA A 32 -20.16 -11.16 7.99
CA ALA A 32 -20.95 -11.25 9.23
C ALA A 32 -21.58 -9.90 9.66
N ARG A 33 -21.15 -8.77 9.06
CA ARG A 33 -21.74 -7.43 9.25
C ARG A 33 -22.68 -7.04 8.10
N GLY A 34 -22.94 -7.94 7.16
CA GLY A 34 -23.80 -7.72 6.00
C GLY A 34 -23.13 -7.00 4.83
N VAL A 35 -21.80 -6.92 4.80
CA VAL A 35 -21.07 -6.35 3.65
C VAL A 35 -20.96 -7.42 2.56
N THR A 36 -21.49 -7.15 1.38
CA THR A 36 -21.36 -8.01 0.20
C THR A 36 -20.17 -7.58 -0.66
N PHE A 37 -19.58 -8.55 -1.36
CA PHE A 37 -18.45 -8.33 -2.27
C PHE A 37 -18.86 -8.83 -3.65
N ASP A 38 -19.78 -8.11 -4.29
CA ASP A 38 -20.44 -8.53 -5.54
C ASP A 38 -19.58 -8.26 -6.78
N ALA A 39 -18.52 -7.47 -6.63
CA ALA A 39 -17.56 -7.14 -7.67
C ALA A 39 -16.19 -7.79 -7.38
N PRO A 40 -15.39 -8.09 -8.43
CA PRO A 40 -13.99 -8.44 -8.23
C PRO A 40 -13.29 -7.36 -7.40
N SER A 41 -12.39 -7.78 -6.51
CA SER A 41 -11.64 -6.86 -5.64
C SER A 41 -11.06 -5.72 -6.48
N PRO A 42 -11.43 -4.46 -6.19
CA PRO A 42 -11.01 -3.36 -7.02
C PRO A 42 -9.49 -3.24 -6.97
N GLN A 43 -8.86 -2.97 -8.12
CA GLN A 43 -7.43 -2.75 -8.14
C GLN A 43 -7.11 -1.47 -7.36
N VAL A 44 -6.41 -1.63 -6.24
CA VAL A 44 -6.00 -0.54 -5.37
C VAL A 44 -4.62 -0.05 -5.79
N ALA A 45 -4.50 1.26 -6.03
CA ALA A 45 -3.21 1.92 -6.22
C ALA A 45 -2.87 2.74 -4.97
N LEU A 46 -1.68 2.52 -4.43
CA LEU A 46 -1.15 3.30 -3.31
C LEU A 46 -0.34 4.49 -3.85
N ARG A 47 -0.53 5.68 -3.27
CA ARG A 47 0.23 6.89 -3.62
C ARG A 47 0.56 7.73 -2.40
N GLN A 48 1.79 8.25 -2.37
CA GLN A 48 2.21 9.25 -1.40
C GLN A 48 1.62 10.63 -1.72
N GLN A 49 1.24 11.38 -0.68
CA GLN A 49 0.74 12.74 -0.79
C GLN A 49 1.25 13.64 0.34
N TRP A 50 1.51 14.89 -0.02
CA TRP A 50 1.82 15.98 0.90
C TRP A 50 0.57 16.84 1.10
N VAL A 51 0.17 17.09 2.35
CA VAL A 51 -1.09 17.74 2.71
C VAL A 51 -0.84 19.04 3.46
N ARG A 52 -1.49 20.13 3.06
CA ARG A 52 -1.52 21.40 3.81
C ARG A 52 -2.59 21.32 4.90
N CYS A 53 -2.24 21.66 6.15
CA CYS A 53 -3.19 21.55 7.27
C CYS A 53 -4.15 22.74 7.43
N GLY A 54 -3.93 23.84 6.71
CA GLY A 54 -4.78 25.04 6.77
C GLY A 54 -4.65 25.87 8.06
N LYS A 55 -3.76 25.51 8.99
CA LYS A 55 -3.52 26.31 10.20
C LYS A 55 -2.73 27.58 9.84
N PRO A 56 -3.17 28.78 10.26
CA PRO A 56 -2.59 30.06 9.82
C PRO A 56 -1.09 30.21 10.16
N ASN A 57 -0.64 29.59 11.25
CA ASN A 57 0.75 29.70 11.73
C ASN A 57 1.54 28.39 11.59
N CYS A 58 1.22 27.56 10.59
CA CYS A 58 1.95 26.31 10.39
C CYS A 58 3.24 26.51 9.59
N GLY A 59 4.38 26.60 10.29
CA GLY A 59 5.71 26.66 9.65
C GLY A 59 6.26 25.33 9.12
N ARG A 60 5.54 24.22 9.31
CA ARG A 60 5.97 22.85 8.95
C ARG A 60 5.16 22.24 7.80
N CYS A 61 4.36 23.05 7.11
CA CYS A 61 3.60 22.63 5.94
C CYS A 61 4.50 22.62 4.68
N PRO A 62 4.22 21.73 3.71
CA PRO A 62 3.19 20.68 3.73
C PRO A 62 3.61 19.47 4.58
N HIS A 63 2.64 18.74 5.11
CA HIS A 63 2.88 17.55 5.94
C HIS A 63 2.86 16.27 5.11
N GLY A 64 3.71 15.32 5.44
CA GLY A 64 3.79 14.05 4.72
C GLY A 64 5.21 13.46 4.72
N PRO A 65 5.49 12.51 3.83
CA PRO A 65 4.52 11.92 2.90
C PRO A 65 3.49 11.05 3.63
N TYR A 66 2.24 11.11 3.19
CA TYR A 66 1.14 10.26 3.66
C TYR A 66 0.70 9.32 2.56
N TRP A 67 0.43 8.06 2.91
CA TRP A 67 -0.07 7.08 1.97
C TRP A 67 -1.59 7.14 1.84
N TYR A 68 -2.05 7.13 0.60
CA TYR A 68 -3.45 7.03 0.25
C TYR A 68 -3.67 5.88 -0.72
N ALA A 69 -4.70 5.09 -0.45
CA ALA A 69 -5.25 4.11 -1.37
C ALA A 69 -6.23 4.80 -2.32
N TYR A 70 -6.16 4.43 -3.58
CA TYR A 70 -7.06 4.88 -4.64
C TYR A 70 -7.63 3.67 -5.37
N TRP A 71 -8.94 3.64 -5.56
CA TRP A 71 -9.62 2.59 -6.30
C TRP A 71 -10.87 3.14 -6.99
N ARG A 72 -11.51 2.31 -7.83
CA ARG A 72 -12.83 2.60 -8.39
C ARG A 72 -13.85 1.65 -7.79
N GLU A 73 -15.00 2.19 -7.46
CA GLU A 73 -16.14 1.47 -6.89
C GLU A 73 -17.40 2.11 -7.49
N ASP A 74 -18.29 1.30 -8.07
CA ASP A 74 -19.50 1.76 -8.77
C ASP A 74 -19.25 2.89 -9.78
N GLY A 75 -18.14 2.77 -10.54
CA GLY A 75 -17.72 3.76 -11.53
C GLY A 75 -17.13 5.05 -10.95
N ARG A 76 -17.13 5.23 -9.62
CA ARG A 76 -16.63 6.42 -8.93
C ARG A 76 -15.22 6.21 -8.40
N ARG A 77 -14.37 7.23 -8.51
CA ARG A 77 -13.04 7.22 -7.88
C ARG A 77 -13.21 7.39 -6.37
N ARG A 78 -12.62 6.47 -5.62
CA ARG A 78 -12.53 6.50 -4.16
C ARG A 78 -11.09 6.72 -3.72
N SER A 79 -10.94 7.26 -2.52
CA SER A 79 -9.65 7.32 -1.86
C SER A 79 -9.79 7.11 -0.36
N ARG A 80 -8.73 6.60 0.27
CA ARG A 80 -8.65 6.44 1.73
C ARG A 80 -7.24 6.72 2.20
N TYR A 81 -7.13 7.47 3.30
CA TYR A 81 -5.87 7.59 4.03
C TYR A 81 -5.51 6.24 4.64
N VAL A 82 -4.29 5.78 4.38
CA VAL A 82 -3.76 4.51 4.87
C VAL A 82 -2.91 4.75 6.11
N GLY A 83 -1.98 5.71 6.05
CA GLY A 83 -1.06 5.96 7.16
C GLY A 83 0.18 6.74 6.75
N LYS A 84 1.13 6.87 7.68
CA LYS A 84 2.53 7.16 7.36
C LYS A 84 3.25 5.82 7.32
N LEU A 85 3.62 5.39 6.13
CA LEU A 85 4.37 4.15 5.88
C LEU A 85 5.70 4.55 5.26
N GLU A 86 6.73 3.78 5.55
CA GLU A 86 8.03 3.91 4.88
C GLU A 86 7.88 3.43 3.42
N ASP A 87 8.60 4.06 2.48
CA ASP A 87 8.39 3.83 1.04
C ASP A 87 8.72 2.38 0.64
N GLU A 88 9.77 1.82 1.25
CA GLU A 88 10.26 0.46 1.01
C GLU A 88 9.24 -0.62 1.38
N LEU A 89 8.34 -0.33 2.32
CA LEU A 89 7.30 -1.26 2.77
C LEU A 89 6.09 -1.32 1.82
N VAL A 90 5.95 -0.34 0.93
CA VAL A 90 4.78 -0.20 0.06
C VAL A 90 5.12 -0.40 -1.41
N ASN A 91 6.32 0.01 -1.81
CA ASN A 91 6.90 -0.25 -3.12
C ASN A 91 8.14 -1.13 -2.91
N PRO A 92 8.00 -2.47 -2.92
CA PRO A 92 9.18 -3.31 -2.86
C PRO A 92 10.08 -2.95 -4.03
N VAL A 93 11.31 -2.55 -3.75
CA VAL A 93 12.34 -2.37 -4.77
C VAL A 93 12.42 -3.70 -5.52
N PRO A 94 12.21 -3.74 -6.84
CA PRO A 94 12.46 -4.94 -7.60
C PRO A 94 13.89 -5.37 -7.27
N GLN A 95 14.05 -6.53 -6.62
CA GLN A 95 15.36 -7.05 -6.24
C GLN A 95 16.27 -6.90 -7.45
N LEU A 96 17.30 -6.05 -7.32
CA LEU A 96 18.28 -5.79 -8.37
C LEU A 96 18.69 -7.14 -8.89
N ALA A 97 18.31 -7.43 -10.14
CA ALA A 97 18.48 -8.73 -10.77
C ALA A 97 19.88 -9.23 -10.43
N GLU A 98 19.92 -10.30 -9.64
CA GLU A 98 21.15 -10.90 -9.16
C GLU A 98 22.04 -11.14 -10.39
N THR A 99 23.26 -10.64 -10.29
CA THR A 99 24.28 -10.53 -11.32
C THR A 99 24.34 -11.76 -12.23
N ALA A 100 23.94 -11.61 -13.50
CA ALA A 100 24.36 -12.55 -14.54
C ALA A 100 25.89 -12.43 -14.72
N PRO A 101 26.64 -13.55 -14.79
CA PRO A 101 28.09 -13.51 -14.86
C PRO A 101 28.56 -12.90 -16.20
N GLU A 102 29.65 -12.14 -16.14
CA GLU A 102 30.36 -11.62 -17.30
C GLU A 102 30.73 -12.75 -18.27
N GLY A 103 29.98 -12.86 -19.37
CA GLY A 103 30.16 -13.88 -20.39
C GLY A 103 30.59 -13.28 -21.73
N GLY A 104 31.90 -13.32 -22.01
CA GLY A 104 32.40 -13.57 -23.37
C GLY A 104 32.77 -12.37 -24.23
N ARG A 105 34.06 -12.02 -24.23
CA ARG A 105 34.71 -11.37 -25.37
C ARG A 105 34.71 -12.32 -26.57
N GLY A 106 33.93 -11.98 -27.60
CA GLY A 106 34.13 -12.40 -29.00
C GLY A 106 33.76 -11.17 -29.84
N GLY A 107 34.72 -10.45 -30.42
CA GLY A 107 35.43 -10.85 -31.63
C GLY A 107 34.76 -10.11 -32.79
N ASN A 108 35.40 -9.07 -33.32
CA ASN A 108 34.93 -8.37 -34.52
C ASN A 108 36.01 -8.52 -35.61
N PRO A 109 35.62 -8.65 -36.90
CA PRO A 109 36.47 -9.09 -38.00
C PRO A 109 37.44 -8.01 -38.50
#